data_AF-A0A8S2WG94-F1
#
_entry.id   AF-A0A8S2WG94-F1
#
_cell.length_a   1.000
_cell.length_b   1.000
_cell.length_c   1.000
_cell.angle_alpha   90.00
_cell.angle_beta   90.00
_cell.angle_gamma   90.00
#
_symmetry.space_group_name_H-M   'P 1'
#
loop_
_entity.id
_entity.type
_entity.pdbx_description
1 polymer ?
#
loop_
_entity_poly.entity_id
_entity_poly.type
_entity_poly.pdbx_seq_one_letter_code
_entity_poly.pdbx_strand_id
1 'polypeptide(L)'
;MPVILFVLVSFILSIHQQVRSQSSTCTLTEPDILGPYWLDGAPKKTDDLCDNLPTFDVLILTGRIVDFDSKCKRGIKNVNLDVWQANYNGVYSSGRSSNDWFCRGVLHSDDNGYFKIFTLFPGRKFIAFRI
;
A
#
# COMPACT_ATOMS: atom_id res chain seq x y z
N MET A 1 63.46 11.89 -14.47
CA MET A 1 62.25 11.92 -13.63
C MET A 1 62.28 13.25 -12.87
N PRO A 2 61.27 14.13 -13.05
CA PRO A 2 59.99 13.95 -12.38
C PRO A 2 58.74 14.14 -13.27
N VAL A 3 57.74 13.33 -12.93
CA VAL A 3 56.28 13.49 -12.92
C VAL A 3 55.66 14.57 -13.81
N ILE A 4 55.00 14.11 -14.88
CA ILE A 4 54.05 14.91 -15.67
C ILE A 4 52.70 14.92 -14.91
N LEU A 5 52.32 16.09 -14.39
CA LEU A 5 50.96 16.33 -13.88
C LEU A 5 50.08 16.78 -15.05
N PHE A 6 49.32 15.85 -15.63
CA PHE A 6 48.21 16.18 -16.52
C PHE A 6 46.93 16.33 -15.69
N VAL A 7 46.48 17.56 -15.45
CA VAL A 7 45.07 17.82 -15.12
C VAL A 7 44.49 18.59 -16.30
N LEU A 8 43.89 17.84 -17.22
CA LEU A 8 43.10 18.39 -18.30
C LEU A 8 41.84 19.04 -17.73
N VAL A 9 41.82 20.37 -17.74
CA VAL A 9 40.61 21.17 -17.74
C VAL A 9 39.85 20.84 -19.02
N SER A 10 38.81 20.03 -18.94
CA SER A 10 37.65 20.01 -19.85
C SER A 10 36.78 18.83 -19.46
N PHE A 11 35.57 19.13 -19.02
CA PHE A 11 34.31 18.45 -19.34
C PHE A 11 33.30 18.91 -18.29
N ILE A 12 32.85 20.16 -18.42
CA ILE A 12 31.50 20.53 -17.98
C ILE A 12 30.57 19.78 -18.92
N LEU A 13 30.41 18.49 -18.69
CA LEU A 13 29.18 17.81 -19.08
C LEU A 13 28.15 18.35 -18.09
N SER A 14 27.47 19.42 -18.51
CA SER A 14 26.07 19.62 -18.15
C SER A 14 25.35 18.32 -18.46
N ILE A 15 25.38 17.39 -17.51
CA ILE A 15 24.36 16.38 -17.39
C ILE A 15 23.12 17.21 -17.10
N HIS A 16 22.41 17.56 -18.18
CA HIS A 16 20.99 17.80 -18.09
C HIS A 16 20.49 16.70 -17.19
N GLN A 17 20.05 17.04 -15.99
CA GLN A 17 19.14 16.18 -15.28
C GLN A 17 17.96 16.07 -16.23
N GLN A 18 17.95 15.02 -17.07
CA GLN A 18 16.70 14.40 -17.45
C GLN A 18 16.15 13.90 -16.12
N VAL A 19 15.49 14.80 -15.41
CA VAL A 19 14.34 14.43 -14.59
C VAL A 19 13.48 13.70 -15.59
N ARG A 20 13.61 12.37 -15.62
CA ARG A 20 12.69 11.51 -16.32
C ARG A 20 11.39 11.87 -15.64
N SER A 21 10.58 12.70 -16.30
CA SER A 21 9.18 12.84 -15.96
C SER A 21 8.69 11.41 -15.99
N GLN A 22 8.53 10.83 -14.81
CA GLN A 22 7.85 9.57 -14.66
C GLN A 22 6.42 9.95 -15.02
N SER A 23 6.11 9.95 -16.32
CA SER A 23 4.73 9.91 -16.76
C SER A 23 4.24 8.59 -16.20
N SER A 24 3.69 8.63 -14.99
CA SER A 24 2.94 7.52 -14.43
C SER A 24 1.83 7.29 -15.43
N THR A 25 2.02 6.31 -16.30
CA THR A 25 0.97 5.83 -17.18
C THR A 25 -0.15 5.39 -16.24
N CYS A 26 -1.26 6.13 -16.27
CA CYS A 26 -2.46 5.77 -15.53
C CYS A 26 -2.94 4.43 -16.08
N THR A 27 -2.70 3.36 -15.33
CA THR A 27 -3.14 2.01 -15.63
C THR A 27 -4.02 1.52 -14.49
N LEU A 28 -4.95 0.63 -14.80
CA LEU A 28 -5.76 -0.03 -13.77
C LEU A 28 -4.85 -0.86 -12.86
N THR A 29 -5.18 -0.88 -11.58
CA THR A 29 -4.58 -1.83 -10.63
C THR A 29 -4.87 -3.24 -11.11
N GLU A 30 -3.83 -4.07 -11.15
CA GLU A 30 -3.97 -5.47 -11.57
C GLU A 30 -4.85 -6.23 -10.56
N PRO A 31 -5.79 -7.08 -11.03
CA PRO A 31 -6.54 -7.93 -10.13
C PRO A 31 -5.63 -9.01 -9.54
N ASP A 32 -5.90 -9.39 -8.29
CA ASP A 32 -5.24 -10.50 -7.60
C ASP A 32 -6.27 -11.58 -7.23
N ILE A 33 -5.79 -12.77 -6.86
CA ILE A 33 -6.64 -13.87 -6.41
C ILE A 33 -7.28 -13.55 -5.06
N LEU A 34 -8.59 -13.80 -4.93
CA LEU A 34 -9.32 -13.60 -3.66
C LEU A 34 -8.81 -14.53 -2.54
N GLY A 35 -8.42 -15.75 -2.92
CA GLY A 35 -8.02 -16.80 -2.00
C GLY A 35 -9.17 -17.36 -1.14
N PRO A 36 -8.92 -18.42 -0.36
CA PRO A 36 -9.95 -19.14 0.38
C PRO A 36 -10.32 -18.52 1.72
N TYR A 37 -9.63 -17.45 2.14
CA TYR A 37 -9.75 -16.87 3.48
C TYR A 37 -10.55 -15.57 3.50
N TRP A 38 -11.10 -15.11 2.38
CA TRP A 38 -12.03 -13.98 2.41
C TRP A 38 -13.33 -14.40 3.13
N LEU A 39 -13.89 -13.48 3.92
CA LEU A 39 -15.13 -13.67 4.66
C LEU A 39 -15.96 -12.39 4.53
N ASP A 40 -17.26 -12.55 4.25
CA ASP A 40 -18.21 -11.45 4.27
C ASP A 40 -18.51 -10.99 5.71
N GLY A 41 -18.97 -9.74 5.86
CA GLY A 41 -19.44 -9.21 7.15
C GLY A 41 -18.33 -8.68 8.08
N ALA A 42 -17.12 -8.45 7.56
CA ALA A 42 -16.06 -7.81 8.34
C ALA A 42 -16.52 -6.42 8.86
N PRO A 43 -16.18 -6.05 10.11
CA PRO A 43 -16.64 -4.80 10.69
C PRO A 43 -15.96 -3.60 10.03
N LYS A 44 -16.62 -2.44 10.10
CA LYS A 44 -15.98 -1.18 9.73
C LYS A 44 -14.88 -0.84 10.73
N LYS A 45 -13.73 -0.40 10.21
CA LYS A 45 -12.57 0.03 11.01
C LYS A 45 -12.13 1.41 10.55
N THR A 46 -11.60 2.22 11.47
CA THR A 46 -11.12 3.57 11.15
C THR A 46 -9.74 3.54 10.53
N ASP A 47 -8.78 2.92 11.21
CA ASP A 47 -7.35 2.97 10.85
C ASP A 47 -6.63 1.64 11.17
N ASP A 48 -6.83 1.08 12.37
CA ASP A 48 -6.14 -0.14 12.82
C ASP A 48 -6.84 -1.42 12.34
N LEU A 49 -6.19 -2.14 11.42
CA LEU A 49 -6.72 -3.38 10.86
C LEU A 49 -6.60 -4.56 11.83
N CYS A 50 -5.43 -4.74 12.43
CA CYS A 50 -5.14 -5.80 13.39
C CYS A 50 -5.24 -5.26 14.82
N ASP A 51 -5.91 -5.98 15.70
CA ASP A 51 -6.02 -5.58 17.11
C ASP A 51 -4.69 -5.85 17.84
N ASN A 52 -4.37 -5.03 18.85
CA ASN A 52 -3.14 -5.16 19.67
C ASN A 52 -1.85 -5.23 18.85
N LEU A 53 -1.66 -4.28 17.93
CA LEU A 53 -0.44 -4.17 17.13
C LEU A 53 0.81 -4.21 18.05
N PRO A 54 1.71 -5.19 17.91
CA PRO A 54 2.97 -5.18 18.64
C PRO A 54 3.77 -3.93 18.25
N THR A 55 4.55 -3.39 19.19
CA THR A 55 5.44 -2.23 18.94
C THR A 55 6.53 -2.50 17.90
N PHE A 56 6.76 -3.78 17.59
CA PHE A 56 7.70 -4.27 16.59
C PHE A 56 6.87 -4.84 15.42
N ASP A 57 7.29 -4.63 14.18
CA ASP A 57 6.61 -5.11 12.96
C ASP A 57 5.31 -4.40 12.54
N VAL A 58 5.12 -3.14 12.96
CA VAL A 58 4.06 -2.27 12.44
C VAL A 58 4.31 -1.94 10.97
N LEU A 59 3.25 -2.06 10.17
CA LEU A 59 3.20 -1.67 8.77
C LEU A 59 2.14 -0.58 8.58
N ILE A 60 2.53 0.53 7.95
CA ILE A 60 1.61 1.60 7.58
C ILE A 60 1.46 1.57 6.06
N LEU A 61 0.28 1.19 5.60
CA LEU A 61 -0.06 1.22 4.19
C LEU A 61 -0.80 2.51 3.89
N THR A 62 -0.33 3.24 2.90
CA THR A 62 -1.00 4.44 2.40
C THR A 62 -1.16 4.35 0.91
N GLY A 63 -2.23 4.94 0.39
CA GLY A 63 -2.47 5.00 -1.03
C GLY A 63 -3.57 5.98 -1.37
N ARG A 64 -3.86 6.08 -2.65
CA ARG A 64 -4.92 6.93 -3.18
C ARG A 64 -5.70 6.17 -4.24
N ILE A 65 -7.02 6.09 -4.06
CA ILE A 65 -7.94 5.54 -5.03
C ILE A 65 -8.31 6.66 -6.00
N VAL A 66 -8.03 6.43 -7.29
CA VAL A 66 -8.18 7.43 -8.34
C VAL A 66 -9.06 6.92 -9.47
N ASP A 67 -9.78 7.83 -10.11
CA ASP A 67 -10.62 7.56 -11.26
C ASP A 67 -9.77 7.44 -12.53
N PHE A 68 -9.86 6.27 -13.18
CA PHE A 68 -9.17 5.99 -14.43
C PHE A 68 -9.61 6.92 -15.57
N ASP A 69 -10.90 7.23 -15.68
CA ASP A 69 -11.44 8.08 -16.75
C ASP A 69 -10.93 9.53 -16.65
N SER A 70 -10.64 9.97 -15.42
CA SER A 70 -9.97 11.25 -15.16
C SER A 70 -8.48 11.27 -15.51
N LYS A 71 -7.93 10.17 -16.06
CA LYS A 71 -6.50 9.93 -16.23
C LYS A 71 -5.76 9.98 -14.87
N CYS A 72 -6.35 9.36 -13.85
CA CYS A 72 -5.83 9.28 -12.48
C CYS A 72 -5.68 10.65 -11.76
N LYS A 73 -6.35 11.70 -12.25
CA LYS A 73 -6.25 13.05 -11.67
C LYS A 73 -7.21 13.27 -10.50
N ARG A 74 -8.38 12.62 -10.55
CA ARG A 74 -9.45 12.78 -9.56
C ARG A 74 -9.45 11.60 -8.61
N GLY A 75 -9.43 11.88 -7.31
CA GLY A 75 -9.60 10.88 -6.27
C GLY A 75 -11.06 10.45 -6.14
N ILE A 76 -11.30 9.23 -5.67
CA ILE A 76 -12.63 8.71 -5.41
C ILE A 76 -12.85 8.63 -3.90
N LYS A 77 -13.82 9.41 -3.41
CA LYS A 77 -14.15 9.49 -1.99
C LYS A 77 -15.00 8.33 -1.49
N ASN A 78 -14.89 8.03 -0.20
CA ASN A 78 -15.74 7.07 0.51
C ASN A 78 -15.79 5.68 -0.15
N VAL A 79 -14.70 5.26 -0.79
CA VAL A 79 -14.59 3.91 -1.35
C VAL A 79 -14.34 2.94 -0.21
N ASN A 80 -15.02 1.80 -0.22
CA ASN A 80 -14.80 0.74 0.76
C ASN A 80 -13.55 -0.05 0.39
N LEU A 81 -12.58 -0.12 1.29
CA LEU A 81 -11.45 -1.04 1.20
C LEU A 81 -11.75 -2.21 2.13
N ASP A 82 -12.16 -3.33 1.56
CA ASP A 82 -12.32 -4.61 2.27
C ASP A 82 -10.94 -5.30 2.34
N VAL A 83 -10.37 -5.36 3.54
CA VAL A 83 -8.99 -5.79 3.76
C VAL A 83 -8.97 -6.97 4.71
N TRP A 84 -8.23 -8.01 4.33
CA TRP A 84 -8.00 -9.17 5.19
C TRP A 84 -6.57 -9.68 5.03
N GLN A 85 -5.98 -10.08 6.16
CA GLN A 85 -4.66 -10.71 6.18
C GLN A 85 -4.54 -11.72 7.33
N ALA A 86 -3.46 -12.50 7.31
CA ALA A 86 -3.06 -13.26 8.47
C ALA A 86 -2.43 -12.34 9.54
N ASN A 87 -2.52 -12.74 10.80
CA ASN A 87 -1.74 -12.12 11.87
C ASN A 87 -0.24 -12.51 11.78
N TYR A 88 0.56 -12.04 12.74
CA TYR A 88 1.99 -12.32 12.83
C TYR A 88 2.34 -13.83 12.86
N ASN A 89 1.45 -14.68 13.39
CA ASN A 89 1.64 -16.13 13.44
C ASN A 89 1.16 -16.84 12.16
N GLY A 90 0.71 -16.11 11.15
CA GLY A 90 0.17 -16.69 9.92
C GLY A 90 -1.25 -17.25 10.07
N VAL A 91 -2.00 -16.85 11.11
CA VAL A 91 -3.37 -17.30 11.35
C VAL A 91 -4.35 -16.24 10.83
N TYR A 92 -5.37 -16.67 10.09
CA TYR A 92 -6.49 -15.81 9.68
C TYR A 92 -7.61 -15.88 10.73
N SER A 93 -8.25 -14.75 10.99
CA SER A 93 -9.46 -14.71 11.82
C SER A 93 -10.59 -15.55 11.20
N SER A 94 -11.38 -16.22 12.05
CA SER A 94 -12.44 -17.11 11.60
C SER A 94 -13.76 -16.40 11.32
N GLY A 95 -13.96 -15.18 11.80
CA GLY A 95 -15.21 -14.42 11.64
C GLY A 95 -16.43 -15.06 12.33
N ARG A 96 -16.25 -16.13 13.13
CA ARG A 96 -17.35 -16.92 13.71
C ARG A 96 -17.96 -16.30 14.97
N SER A 97 -17.29 -15.31 15.56
CA SER A 97 -17.73 -14.59 16.75
C SER A 97 -17.61 -13.10 16.52
N SER A 98 -18.45 -12.29 17.17
CA SER A 98 -18.41 -10.82 17.08
C SER A 98 -17.05 -10.23 17.46
N ASN A 99 -16.27 -10.95 18.27
CA ASN A 99 -14.97 -10.51 18.76
C ASN A 99 -13.80 -11.17 17.99
N ASP A 100 -14.08 -12.01 16.99
CA ASP A 100 -13.07 -12.65 16.16
C ASP A 100 -13.10 -12.05 14.75
N TRP A 101 -12.56 -10.84 14.64
CA TRP A 101 -12.34 -10.11 13.38
C TRP A 101 -10.95 -9.47 13.30
N PHE A 102 -9.97 -10.00 14.04
CA PHE A 102 -8.62 -9.45 14.01
C PHE A 102 -8.06 -9.49 12.58
N CYS A 103 -7.36 -8.43 12.19
CA CYS A 103 -6.75 -8.30 10.86
C CYS A 103 -7.75 -8.38 9.69
N ARG A 104 -9.03 -8.07 9.94
CA ARG A 104 -10.09 -7.98 8.94
C ARG A 104 -10.88 -6.70 9.16
N GLY A 105 -11.24 -6.01 8.09
CA GLY A 105 -12.15 -4.87 8.20
C GLY A 105 -12.40 -4.15 6.91
N VAL A 106 -13.45 -3.34 6.94
CA VAL A 106 -13.80 -2.40 5.88
C VAL A 106 -13.35 -1.01 6.30
N LEU A 107 -12.35 -0.45 5.62
CA LEU A 107 -11.90 0.93 5.77
C LEU A 107 -12.47 1.79 4.64
N HIS A 108 -12.33 3.11 4.75
CA HIS A 108 -12.82 4.03 3.73
C HIS A 108 -11.75 5.02 3.29
N SER A 109 -11.76 5.37 1.99
CA SER A 109 -10.98 6.51 1.50
C SER A 109 -11.59 7.84 1.93
N ASP A 110 -10.74 8.85 2.17
CA ASP A 110 -11.14 10.22 2.47
C ASP A 110 -11.75 10.94 1.26
N ASP A 111 -12.13 12.20 1.43
CA ASP A 111 -12.75 13.03 0.39
C ASP A 111 -11.87 13.22 -0.87
N ASN A 112 -10.57 13.01 -0.76
CA ASN A 112 -9.59 13.12 -1.85
C ASN A 112 -9.13 11.75 -2.37
N GLY A 113 -9.73 10.67 -1.87
CA GLY A 113 -9.45 9.28 -2.22
C GLY A 113 -8.25 8.67 -1.50
N TYR A 114 -7.65 9.35 -0.53
CA TYR A 114 -6.54 8.79 0.24
C TYR A 114 -7.04 7.80 1.28
N PHE A 115 -6.25 6.76 1.54
CA PHE A 115 -6.47 5.85 2.64
C PHE A 115 -5.19 5.63 3.42
N LYS A 116 -5.35 5.24 4.68
CA LYS A 116 -4.28 4.81 5.57
C LYS A 116 -4.76 3.58 6.32
N ILE A 117 -3.89 2.58 6.43
CA ILE A 117 -4.15 1.37 7.18
C ILE A 117 -2.94 1.15 8.08
N PHE A 118 -3.18 1.07 9.38
CA PHE A 118 -2.21 0.61 10.36
C PHE A 118 -2.41 -0.89 10.56
N THR A 119 -1.36 -1.66 10.30
CA THR A 119 -1.39 -3.11 10.41
C THR A 119 -0.03 -3.62 10.87
N LEU A 120 0.19 -4.93 10.80
CA LEU A 120 1.46 -5.60 11.03
C LEU A 120 1.91 -6.37 9.79
N PHE A 121 3.20 -6.67 9.72
CA PHE A 121 3.69 -7.63 8.73
C PHE A 121 3.10 -9.03 9.00
N PRO A 122 2.34 -9.63 8.06
CA PRO A 122 1.76 -10.95 8.27
C PRO A 122 2.83 -12.05 8.35
N GLY A 123 2.60 -13.05 9.18
CA GLY A 123 3.49 -14.20 9.30
C GLY A 123 3.46 -15.08 8.06
N ARG A 124 4.58 -15.15 7.30
CA ARG A 124 4.83 -16.04 6.13
C ARG A 124 3.67 -16.18 5.12
N LYS A 125 2.70 -15.25 5.12
CA LYS A 125 1.48 -15.26 4.29
C LYS A 125 1.21 -13.86 3.78
N PHE A 126 0.42 -13.74 2.70
CA PHE A 126 0.21 -12.48 1.99
C PHE A 126 -0.89 -11.60 2.63
N ILE A 127 -0.84 -10.29 2.32
CA ILE A 127 -1.92 -9.32 2.54
C ILE A 127 -2.75 -9.26 1.25
N ALA A 128 -4.08 -9.23 1.35
CA ALA A 128 -4.97 -9.09 0.19
C ALA A 128 -5.93 -7.91 0.39
N PHE A 129 -6.31 -7.27 -0.72
CA PHE A 129 -7.20 -6.11 -0.77
C PHE A 129 -8.32 -6.37 -1.78
N ARG A 130 -9.53 -5.90 -1.44
CA ARG A 130 -10.65 -5.76 -2.38
C ARG A 130 -11.20 -4.34 -2.27
N ILE A 131 -11.27 -3.66 -3.41
CA ILE A 131 -11.74 -2.28 -3.57
C ILE A 131 -13.02 -2.31 -4.38
#